data_AF-A0A443J736-F1
#
_entry.id   AF-A0A443J736-F1
#
_cell.length_a   1.000
_cell.length_b   1.000
_cell.length_c   1.000
_cell.angle_alpha   90.00
_cell.angle_beta   90.00
_cell.angle_gamma   90.00
#
_symmetry.space_group_name_H-M   'P 1'
#
loop_
_entity.id
_entity.type
_entity.pdbx_description
1 polymer ?
#
loop_
_entity_poly.entity_id
_entity_poly.type
_entity_poly.pdbx_seq_one_letter_code
_entity_poly.pdbx_strand_id
1 'polypeptide(L)'
;MPLQSREVLRDRRHPGADRAGPCAVGGAPMTIPMKNTAADNQVADAAYNVAADELRQFIERFEQLDAEKKDITEQQKEVMAEAKGRGYDTKAIRKIIAIRKRDKDDVAEEEAVLDLYKAALGMV
;
A
#
# COMPACT_ATOMS: atom_id res chain seq x y z
N MET A 1 -13.39 -21.11 -46.94
CA MET A 1 -13.18 -22.53 -46.58
C MET A 1 -12.88 -22.59 -45.08
N PRO A 2 -13.42 -23.58 -44.35
CA PRO A 2 -14.59 -23.52 -43.45
C PRO A 2 -14.16 -23.44 -41.95
N LEU A 3 -14.92 -22.83 -41.02
CA LEU A 3 -16.18 -23.27 -40.39
C LEU A 3 -16.16 -24.72 -39.88
N GLN A 4 -16.05 -24.90 -38.56
CA GLN A 4 -16.56 -26.01 -37.73
C GLN A 4 -16.56 -25.48 -36.28
N SER A 5 -17.63 -24.93 -35.71
CA SER A 5 -18.92 -25.52 -35.34
C SER A 5 -18.85 -26.55 -34.19
N ARG A 6 -19.40 -26.11 -33.04
CA ARG A 6 -20.42 -26.78 -32.20
C ARG A 6 -20.00 -27.82 -31.16
N GLU A 7 -20.62 -27.64 -29.98
CA GLU A 7 -21.05 -28.65 -28.98
C GLU A 7 -19.92 -29.48 -28.33
N VAL A 8 -19.84 -29.65 -27.01
CA VAL A 8 -20.83 -30.35 -26.18
C VAL A 8 -20.69 -29.88 -24.72
N LEU A 9 -21.73 -29.22 -24.21
CA LEU A 9 -22.09 -29.25 -22.79
C LEU A 9 -22.83 -30.57 -22.53
N ARG A 10 -22.41 -31.39 -21.55
CA ARG A 10 -23.24 -32.36 -20.80
C ARG A 10 -22.42 -33.15 -19.76
N ASP A 11 -22.36 -32.60 -18.57
CA ASP A 11 -22.75 -33.23 -17.28
C ASP A 11 -22.95 -34.77 -17.28
N ARG A 12 -22.14 -35.51 -16.49
CA ARG A 12 -22.52 -36.78 -15.80
C ARG A 12 -21.64 -37.09 -14.57
N ARG A 13 -22.17 -36.77 -13.39
CA ARG A 13 -22.29 -37.60 -12.17
C ARG A 13 -21.16 -38.61 -11.82
N HIS A 14 -20.47 -38.36 -10.71
CA HIS A 14 -19.69 -39.35 -9.97
C HIS A 14 -20.63 -40.30 -9.20
N PRO A 15 -20.45 -41.64 -9.25
CA PRO A 15 -21.27 -42.58 -8.51
C PRO A 15 -20.75 -42.75 -7.07
N GLY A 16 -21.68 -42.79 -6.11
CA GLY A 16 -21.39 -43.09 -4.73
C GLY A 16 -20.95 -44.54 -4.51
N ALA A 17 -20.05 -44.73 -3.55
CA ALA A 17 -19.73 -46.00 -2.95
C ALA A 17 -19.98 -45.90 -1.43
N ASP A 18 -21.13 -46.40 -1.00
CA ASP A 18 -21.36 -46.77 0.39
C ASP A 18 -20.74 -48.16 0.64
N ARG A 19 -20.05 -48.36 1.79
CA ARG A 19 -20.54 -49.17 2.93
C ARG A 19 -19.41 -49.59 3.90
N ALA A 20 -19.62 -49.19 5.16
CA ALA A 20 -19.51 -49.96 6.41
C ALA A 20 -18.16 -50.16 7.14
N GLY A 21 -18.11 -49.64 8.39
CA GLY A 21 -17.82 -50.45 9.60
C GLY A 21 -16.57 -50.09 10.42
N PRO A 22 -16.60 -50.17 11.77
CA PRO A 22 -15.95 -49.19 12.64
C PRO A 22 -14.64 -49.65 13.30
N CYS A 23 -13.70 -48.72 13.49
CA CYS A 23 -12.66 -48.84 14.52
C CYS A 23 -12.66 -47.54 15.34
N ALA A 24 -13.45 -47.54 16.41
CA ALA A 24 -13.46 -46.47 17.38
C ALA A 24 -12.21 -46.60 18.27
N VAL A 25 -11.15 -45.86 17.96
CA VAL A 25 -10.12 -45.51 18.95
C VAL A 25 -10.54 -44.16 19.53
N GLY A 26 -11.38 -44.24 20.56
CA GLY A 26 -11.80 -43.09 21.34
C GLY A 26 -10.64 -42.56 22.18
N GLY A 27 -10.28 -41.31 21.92
CA GLY A 27 -9.28 -40.56 22.66
C GLY A 27 -9.17 -39.16 22.08
N ALA A 28 -10.27 -38.39 22.13
CA ALA A 28 -10.18 -36.96 21.84
C ALA A 28 -9.17 -36.36 22.83
N PRO A 29 -8.13 -35.63 22.37
CA PRO A 29 -7.35 -34.83 23.30
C PRO A 29 -8.34 -33.87 23.95
N MET A 30 -8.49 -33.96 25.27
CA MET A 30 -9.17 -32.94 26.04
C MET A 30 -8.42 -31.62 25.79
N THR A 31 -8.87 -30.83 24.83
CA THR A 31 -8.60 -29.39 24.85
C THR A 31 -9.39 -28.87 26.02
N ILE A 32 -8.79 -28.92 27.21
CA ILE A 32 -9.28 -28.16 28.34
C ILE A 32 -9.37 -26.72 27.80
N PRO A 33 -10.55 -26.08 27.80
CA PRO A 33 -10.62 -24.68 27.49
C PRO A 33 -9.86 -23.98 28.61
N MET A 34 -8.57 -23.69 28.37
CA MET A 34 -7.81 -22.82 29.25
C MET A 34 -8.57 -21.50 29.27
N LYS A 35 -9.26 -21.27 30.38
CA LYS A 35 -9.80 -19.95 30.67
C LYS A 35 -8.59 -19.08 30.94
N ASN A 36 -8.42 -18.03 30.13
CA ASN A 36 -7.41 -17.01 30.42
C ASN A 36 -7.61 -16.56 31.86
N THR A 37 -6.56 -16.65 32.67
CA THR A 37 -6.63 -16.17 34.04
C THR A 37 -6.72 -14.64 34.04
N ALA A 38 -7.19 -14.05 35.14
CA ALA A 38 -7.24 -12.60 35.26
C ALA A 38 -5.87 -11.93 35.04
N ALA A 39 -4.77 -12.64 35.35
CA ALA A 39 -3.41 -12.20 35.08
C ALA A 39 -3.08 -12.21 33.57
N ASP A 40 -3.50 -13.22 32.82
CA ASP A 40 -3.27 -13.29 31.36
C ASP A 40 -4.01 -12.18 30.62
N ASN A 41 -5.24 -11.86 31.05
CA ASN A 41 -6.01 -10.75 30.48
C ASN A 41 -5.35 -9.39 30.81
N GLN A 42 -4.81 -9.21 32.02
CA GLN A 42 -4.08 -7.98 32.37
C GLN A 42 -2.82 -7.77 31.51
N VAL A 43 -2.10 -8.85 31.18
CA VAL A 43 -0.94 -8.79 30.28
C VAL A 43 -1.37 -8.46 28.85
N ALA A 44 -2.46 -9.06 28.37
CA ALA A 44 -3.02 -8.74 27.06
C ALA A 44 -3.49 -7.28 26.99
N ASP A 45 -4.22 -6.81 28.00
CA ASP A 45 -4.68 -5.41 28.11
C ASP A 45 -3.49 -4.44 28.18
N ALA A 46 -2.43 -4.78 28.92
CA ALA A 46 -1.20 -3.98 28.93
C ALA A 46 -0.54 -3.92 27.54
N ALA A 47 -0.47 -5.04 26.81
CA ALA A 47 0.05 -5.08 25.44
C ALA A 47 -0.83 -4.26 24.47
N TYR A 48 -2.15 -4.33 24.60
CA TYR A 48 -3.08 -3.51 23.82
C TYR A 48 -2.94 -2.02 24.14
N ASN A 49 -2.72 -1.66 25.40
CA ASN A 49 -2.48 -0.27 25.81
C ASN A 49 -1.17 0.26 25.22
N VAL A 50 -0.09 -0.53 25.23
CA VAL A 50 1.19 -0.14 24.59
C VAL A 50 1.01 0.08 23.08
N ALA A 51 0.32 -0.83 22.39
CA ALA A 51 0.04 -0.67 20.96
C ALA A 51 -0.89 0.55 20.67
N ALA A 52 -1.83 0.83 21.56
CA ALA A 52 -2.70 2.02 21.45
C ALA A 52 -1.91 3.32 21.68
N ASP A 53 -0.94 3.32 22.58
CA ASP A 53 -0.07 4.48 22.86
C ASP A 53 0.89 4.78 21.70
N GLU A 54 1.42 3.74 21.04
CA GLU A 54 2.19 3.91 19.80
C GLU A 54 1.34 4.50 18.67
N LEU A 55 0.11 4.01 18.49
CA LEU A 55 -0.81 4.54 17.48
C LEU A 55 -1.15 6.02 17.73
N ARG A 56 -1.38 6.41 19.00
CA ARG A 56 -1.60 7.82 19.37
C ARG A 56 -0.41 8.69 19.00
N GLN A 57 0.82 8.24 19.29
CA GLN A 57 2.02 9.00 18.92
C GLN A 57 2.15 9.22 17.40
N PHE A 58 1.81 8.21 16.58
CA PHE A 58 1.78 8.39 15.13
C PHE A 58 0.72 9.38 14.67
N ILE A 59 -0.47 9.33 15.26
CA ILE A 59 -1.56 10.26 14.94
C ILE A 59 -1.17 11.69 15.31
N GLU A 60 -0.67 11.92 16.52
CA GLU A 60 -0.25 13.26 16.98
C GLU A 60 0.85 13.84 16.07
N ARG A 61 1.86 13.04 15.72
CA ARG A 61 2.92 13.48 14.79
C ARG A 61 2.38 13.77 13.40
N PHE A 62 1.41 12.98 12.93
CA PHE A 62 0.80 13.19 11.62
C PHE A 62 -0.04 14.47 11.60
N GLU A 63 -0.85 14.71 12.63
CA GLU A 63 -1.67 15.92 12.77
C GLU A 63 -0.81 17.19 12.85
N GLN A 64 0.33 17.13 13.56
CA GLN A 64 1.30 18.21 13.57
C GLN A 64 1.87 18.48 12.17
N LEU A 65 2.30 17.43 11.45
CA LEU A 65 2.82 17.56 10.09
C LEU A 65 1.76 18.11 9.12
N ASP A 66 0.49 17.76 9.31
CA ASP A 66 -0.62 18.26 8.50
C ASP A 66 -0.91 19.75 8.78
N ALA A 67 -0.76 20.20 10.03
CA ALA A 67 -0.80 21.63 10.38
C ALA A 67 0.37 22.38 9.74
N GLU A 68 1.60 21.90 9.91
CA GLU A 68 2.80 22.49 9.32
C GLU A 68 2.71 22.57 7.78
N LYS A 69 2.16 21.54 7.14
CA LYS A 69 1.94 21.52 5.68
C LYS A 69 0.96 22.62 5.23
N LYS A 70 -0.09 22.89 6.01
CA LYS A 70 -1.04 23.97 5.71
C LYS A 70 -0.33 25.32 5.80
N ASP A 71 0.41 25.55 6.88
CA ASP A 71 1.17 26.79 7.09
C ASP A 71 2.20 27.01 5.97
N ILE A 72 2.95 25.97 5.60
CA ILE A 72 3.90 26.02 4.47
C ILE A 72 3.19 26.34 3.16
N THR A 73 1.99 25.78 2.94
CA THR A 73 1.22 26.04 1.72
C THR A 73 0.75 27.49 1.66
N GLU A 74 0.39 28.09 2.79
CA GLU A 74 0.04 29.50 2.89
C GLU A 74 1.25 30.39 2.61
N GLN A 75 2.39 30.12 3.25
CA GLN A 75 3.66 30.82 2.99
C GLN A 75 4.08 30.74 1.51
N GLN A 76 3.92 29.58 0.87
CA GLN A 76 4.20 29.42 -0.56
C GLN A 76 3.31 30.32 -1.44
N LYS A 77 2.04 30.51 -1.06
CA LYS A 77 1.12 31.41 -1.79
C LYS A 77 1.52 32.87 -1.61
N GLU A 78 1.94 33.27 -0.41
CA GLU A 78 2.41 34.62 -0.12
C GLU A 78 3.64 34.98 -0.96
N VAL A 79 4.65 34.09 -1.02
CA VAL A 79 5.85 34.30 -1.86
C VAL A 79 5.48 34.45 -3.33
N MET A 80 4.53 33.66 -3.82
CA MET A 80 4.05 33.76 -5.21
C MET A 80 3.25 35.06 -5.45
N ALA A 81 2.50 35.54 -4.46
CA ALA A 81 1.79 36.81 -4.53
C ALA A 81 2.75 38.00 -4.50
N GLU A 82 3.79 37.96 -3.68
CA GLU A 82 4.86 38.96 -3.62
C GLU A 82 5.63 39.04 -4.94
N ALA A 83 5.98 37.89 -5.52
CA ALA A 83 6.61 37.82 -6.84
C ALA A 83 5.71 38.45 -7.93
N LYS A 84 4.40 38.20 -7.87
CA LYS A 84 3.43 38.81 -8.78
C LYS A 84 3.32 40.33 -8.58
N GLY A 85 3.31 40.80 -7.34
CA GLY A 85 3.29 42.24 -7.01
C GLY A 85 4.53 43.00 -7.49
N ARG A 86 5.67 42.30 -7.58
CA ARG A 86 6.93 42.80 -8.16
C ARG A 86 7.02 42.71 -9.67
N GLY A 87 6.00 42.16 -10.33
CA GLY A 87 5.95 42.03 -11.80
C GLY A 87 6.61 40.77 -12.36
N TYR A 88 6.95 39.77 -11.53
CA TYR A 88 7.46 38.50 -12.02
C TYR A 88 6.34 37.57 -12.48
N ASP A 89 6.60 36.78 -13.53
CA ASP A 89 5.67 35.74 -13.96
C ASP A 89 5.73 34.51 -13.04
N THR A 90 4.68 34.33 -12.25
CA THR A 90 4.47 33.17 -11.38
C THR A 90 4.53 31.82 -12.12
N LYS A 91 4.16 31.77 -13.41
CA LYS A 91 4.25 30.53 -14.21
C LYS A 91 5.69 30.18 -14.54
N ALA A 92 6.50 31.17 -14.92
CA ALA A 92 7.93 30.99 -15.17
C ALA A 92 8.65 30.54 -13.89
N ILE A 93 8.36 31.15 -12.74
CA ILE A 93 8.94 30.76 -11.44
C ILE A 93 8.60 29.31 -11.09
N ARG A 94 7.33 28.88 -11.24
CA ARG A 94 6.94 27.48 -10.99
C ARG A 94 7.66 26.50 -11.91
N LYS A 95 7.83 26.84 -13.20
CA LYS A 95 8.59 26.01 -14.15
C LYS A 95 10.06 25.90 -13.74
N ILE A 96 10.69 27.01 -13.36
CA ILE A 96 12.09 27.02 -12.89
C ILE A 96 12.23 26.18 -11.62
N ILE A 97 11.30 26.27 -10.66
CA ILE A 97 11.32 25.42 -9.46
C ILE A 97 11.14 23.94 -9.81
N ALA A 98 10.25 23.61 -10.74
CA ALA A 98 10.02 22.23 -11.17
C ALA A 98 11.23 21.62 -11.88
N ILE A 99 11.87 22.39 -12.77
CA ILE A 99 13.14 22.03 -13.44
C ILE A 99 14.22 21.80 -12.37
N ARG A 100 14.43 22.75 -11.47
CA ARG A 100 15.41 22.64 -10.37
C ARG A 100 15.13 21.52 -9.36
N LYS A 101 13.88 21.05 -9.27
CA LYS A 101 13.50 19.90 -8.43
C LYS A 101 13.64 18.56 -9.16
N ARG A 102 13.40 18.51 -10.48
CA ARG A 102 13.51 17.29 -11.31
C ARG A 102 14.95 16.98 -11.76
N ASP A 103 15.82 17.98 -11.81
CA ASP A 103 17.10 17.88 -12.55
C ASP A 103 18.24 17.07 -11.89
N LYS A 104 18.05 16.38 -10.77
CA LYS A 104 19.14 15.55 -10.18
C LYS A 104 18.77 14.10 -9.95
N ASP A 105 17.59 13.85 -9.39
CA ASP A 105 17.17 12.49 -9.05
C ASP A 105 16.34 11.89 -10.20
N ASP A 106 15.40 12.64 -10.78
CA ASP A 106 14.57 12.14 -11.89
C ASP A 106 15.34 12.08 -13.22
N VAL A 107 16.23 13.05 -13.51
CA VAL A 107 17.05 13.03 -14.73
C VAL A 107 18.02 11.83 -14.73
N ALA A 108 18.63 11.50 -13.58
CA ALA A 108 19.56 10.38 -13.48
C ALA A 108 18.84 9.02 -13.63
N GLU A 109 17.64 8.87 -13.06
CA GLU A 109 16.86 7.64 -13.19
C GLU A 109 16.22 7.49 -14.58
N GLU A 110 15.64 8.56 -15.13
CA GLU A 110 15.03 8.53 -16.47
C GLU A 110 16.10 8.35 -17.57
N GLU A 111 17.28 8.98 -17.49
CA GLU A 111 18.38 8.74 -18.44
C GLU A 111 18.91 7.31 -18.34
N ALA A 112 19.09 6.75 -17.14
CA ALA A 112 19.56 5.37 -16.96
C ALA A 112 18.58 4.35 -17.57
N VAL A 113 17.27 4.57 -17.40
CA VAL A 113 16.23 3.71 -17.98
C VAL A 113 16.16 3.88 -19.50
N LEU A 114 16.27 5.11 -20.01
CA LEU A 114 16.25 5.38 -21.45
C LEU A 114 17.47 4.81 -22.17
N ASP A 115 18.66 4.91 -21.58
CA ASP A 115 19.89 4.39 -22.20
C ASP A 115 19.92 2.86 -22.23
N LEU A 116 19.34 2.19 -21.24
CA LEU A 116 19.10 0.75 -21.29
C LEU A 116 18.21 0.36 -22.48
N TYR A 117 17.15 1.12 -22.75
CA TYR A 117 16.26 0.86 -23.88
C TYR A 117 16.89 1.20 -25.23
N LYS A 118 17.67 2.27 -25.34
CA LYS A 118 18.40 2.60 -26.58
C LYS A 118 19.47 1.56 -26.92
N ALA A 119 20.19 1.05 -25.91
CA ALA A 119 21.14 -0.05 -26.07
C ALA A 119 20.44 -1.34 -26.54
N ALA A 120 19.28 -1.66 -25.97
CA ALA A 120 18.47 -2.81 -26.39
C ALA A 120 17.92 -2.68 -27.84
N LEU A 121 17.72 -1.43 -28.31
CA LEU A 121 17.25 -1.12 -29.65
C LEU A 121 18.39 -0.90 -30.67
N GLY A 122 19.66 -1.02 -30.25
CA GLY A 122 20.83 -0.85 -31.14
C GLY A 122 21.02 0.59 -31.62
N MET A 123 20.49 1.56 -30.87
CA MET A 123 20.61 2.99 -31.16
C MET A 123 21.70 3.59 -30.26
N VAL A 124 22.96 3.24 -30.54
CA VAL A 124 24.18 3.80 -29.90
C VAL A 124 25.15 4.25 -30.96
#